data_AF-A0A1V5M7R9-F1
#
_entry.id   AF-A0A1V5M7R9-F1
#
_cell.length_a   1.000
_cell.length_b   1.000
_cell.length_c   1.000
_cell.angle_alpha   90.00
_cell.angle_beta   90.00
_cell.angle_gamma   90.00
#
_symmetry.space_group_name_H-M   'P 1'
#
loop_
_entity.id
_entity.type
_entity.pdbx_description
1 polymer ?
#
loop_
_entity_poly.entity_id
_entity_poly.type
_entity_poly.pdbx_seq_one_letter_code
_entity_poly.pdbx_strand_id
1 'polypeptide(L)'
;MLSSIYLTGSSIDPGELSQAHKSDWRTLAITRLMNHGLKVTNPLEIPWTETEFNFDEAIDLAGSSDQRVRRALGLIDQSDAILANLERPSYGTAMEIFYAYRSGKHVTVFGSSPLNPWVATHSQARFNDIDLALRHIIGNQPRSAPVDWAIHYENQLSERYEQMPPYGEPDYKFFGGDLPILVIAPHATAYFREGEFQEQESFTGSMAVLLNRRTACHALTSNYCLVADPCVYADTPFKTAIKDLVKAGNIGLILMILGSGQQTPGLQIDHCGPTRDYDFEQRLRLKLGALEEIAPVKLAKSQEELDRETGPLSRFIAEELAVPLVTVKLSKRYRMPRLQSMLFSRATDLLAQFVLESSSYLNSRLY
;
A
#
# COMPACT_ATOMS: atom_id res chain seq x y z
N MET A 1 -1.57 -12.80 -11.07
CA MET A 1 -0.59 -11.95 -10.36
C MET A 1 -0.51 -12.44 -8.93
N LEU A 2 0.63 -12.34 -8.27
CA LEU A 2 0.70 -12.73 -6.86
C LEU A 2 0.03 -11.65 -6.02
N SER A 3 -1.13 -11.91 -5.44
CA SER A 3 -1.81 -11.05 -4.46
C SER A 3 -1.66 -11.60 -3.03
N SER A 4 -1.37 -12.90 -2.93
CA SER A 4 -1.28 -13.62 -1.67
C SER A 4 -0.16 -14.67 -1.67
N ILE A 5 0.52 -14.81 -0.54
CA ILE A 5 1.67 -15.72 -0.36
C ILE A 5 1.50 -16.55 0.90
N TYR A 6 1.61 -17.87 0.76
CA TYR A 6 1.68 -18.80 1.87
C TYR A 6 3.14 -19.04 2.30
N LEU A 7 3.42 -18.96 3.60
CA LEU A 7 4.74 -19.24 4.14
C LEU A 7 4.84 -20.70 4.61
N THR A 8 5.83 -21.43 4.11
CA THR A 8 6.15 -22.80 4.57
C THR A 8 7.61 -22.94 4.98
N GLY A 9 7.88 -23.81 5.94
CA GLY A 9 9.21 -24.07 6.50
C GLY A 9 9.16 -24.24 8.02
N SER A 10 10.29 -24.50 8.66
CA SER A 10 10.37 -24.60 10.12
C SER A 10 10.54 -23.20 10.76
N SER A 11 10.12 -22.99 12.01
CA SER A 11 10.54 -21.83 12.82
C SER A 11 11.88 -22.11 13.50
N ILE A 12 12.58 -21.07 13.95
CA ILE A 12 13.76 -21.24 14.81
C ILE A 12 13.29 -21.83 16.15
N ASP A 13 14.01 -22.81 16.67
CA ASP A 13 13.71 -23.42 17.96
C ASP A 13 13.96 -22.42 19.10
N PRO A 14 13.09 -22.36 20.14
CA PRO A 14 13.30 -21.50 21.30
C PRO A 14 14.64 -21.76 22.02
N GLY A 15 15.22 -22.96 21.88
CA GLY A 15 16.49 -23.35 22.49
C GLY A 15 17.74 -22.68 21.90
N GLU A 16 17.65 -22.03 20.74
CA GLU A 16 18.77 -21.33 20.09
C GLU A 16 18.77 -19.81 20.36
N LEU A 17 17.80 -19.30 21.13
CA LEU A 17 17.70 -17.89 21.55
C LEU A 17 18.89 -17.40 22.40
N SER A 18 19.79 -18.30 22.82
CA SER A 18 21.01 -17.93 23.56
C SER A 18 22.16 -17.43 22.68
N GLN A 19 22.02 -17.44 21.35
CA GLN A 19 22.99 -16.83 20.44
C GLN A 19 22.34 -15.66 19.68
N ALA A 20 22.86 -14.46 19.97
CA ALA A 20 22.48 -13.14 19.48
C ALA A 20 21.74 -13.02 18.13
N HIS A 21 20.65 -12.23 18.14
CA HIS A 21 20.19 -11.35 17.05
C HIS A 21 19.98 -11.93 15.64
N LYS A 22 19.38 -13.12 15.47
CA LYS A 22 18.73 -13.45 14.19
C LYS A 22 17.22 -13.24 14.28
N SER A 23 16.73 -12.20 13.59
CA SER A 23 15.31 -11.99 13.33
C SER A 23 14.71 -13.26 12.71
N ASP A 24 13.54 -13.70 13.20
CA ASP A 24 12.80 -14.79 12.56
C ASP A 24 12.55 -14.45 11.09
N TRP A 25 12.87 -15.39 10.21
CA TRP A 25 12.74 -15.23 8.76
C TRP A 25 11.27 -14.98 8.37
N ARG A 26 10.32 -15.52 9.14
CA ARG A 26 8.89 -15.27 8.91
C ARG A 26 8.53 -13.83 9.19
N THR A 27 8.93 -13.28 10.33
CA THR A 27 8.66 -11.87 10.66
C THR A 27 9.26 -10.94 9.60
N LEU A 28 10.48 -11.25 9.14
CA LEU A 28 11.12 -10.53 8.03
C LEU A 28 10.31 -10.63 6.74
N ALA A 29 9.88 -11.84 6.35
CA ALA A 29 9.08 -12.09 5.15
C ALA A 29 7.72 -11.40 5.22
N ILE A 30 6.98 -11.56 6.33
CA ILE A 30 5.68 -10.94 6.58
C ILE A 30 5.80 -9.43 6.43
N THR A 31 6.73 -8.81 7.18
CA THR A 31 6.93 -7.36 7.17
C THR A 31 7.24 -6.86 5.75
N ARG A 32 8.20 -7.48 5.06
CA ARG A 32 8.58 -7.02 3.71
C ARG A 32 7.49 -7.24 2.67
N LEU A 33 6.83 -8.39 2.66
CA LEU A 33 5.82 -8.70 1.66
C LEU A 33 4.55 -7.86 1.91
N MET A 34 4.11 -7.71 3.16
CA MET A 34 2.96 -6.86 3.50
C MET A 34 3.23 -5.38 3.21
N ASN A 35 4.45 -4.87 3.45
CA ASN A 35 4.85 -3.51 3.05
C ASN A 35 4.74 -3.30 1.53
N HIS A 36 4.86 -4.37 0.74
CA HIS A 36 4.67 -4.37 -0.70
C HIS A 36 3.25 -4.81 -1.11
N GLY A 37 2.27 -4.71 -0.22
CA GLY A 37 0.85 -4.92 -0.50
C GLY A 37 0.43 -6.36 -0.78
N LEU A 38 1.24 -7.33 -0.37
CA LEU A 38 0.90 -8.76 -0.48
C LEU A 38 0.20 -9.23 0.79
N LYS A 39 -0.87 -10.01 0.64
CA LYS A 39 -1.43 -10.77 1.75
C LYS A 39 -0.47 -11.92 2.08
N VAL A 40 -0.06 -12.05 3.33
CA VAL A 40 0.82 -13.14 3.76
C VAL A 40 0.06 -14.06 4.71
N THR A 41 0.03 -15.34 4.39
CA THR A 41 -0.59 -16.38 5.21
C THR A 41 0.52 -17.13 5.94
N ASN A 42 0.62 -16.92 7.25
CA ASN A 42 1.49 -17.70 8.12
C ASN A 42 0.67 -18.79 8.84
N PRO A 43 0.81 -20.08 8.50
CA PRO A 43 0.01 -21.15 9.10
C PRO A 43 0.27 -21.33 10.60
N LEU A 44 1.36 -20.78 11.15
CA LEU A 44 1.71 -20.88 12.57
C LEU A 44 1.06 -19.81 13.46
N GLU A 45 0.59 -18.70 12.89
CA GLU A 45 -0.03 -17.59 13.64
C GLU A 45 -1.55 -17.74 13.79
N ILE A 46 -2.17 -18.67 13.06
CA ILE A 46 -3.62 -18.82 13.12
C ILE A 46 -3.97 -19.69 14.32
N PRO A 47 -4.61 -19.14 15.37
CA PRO A 47 -4.91 -19.89 16.59
C PRO A 47 -5.73 -21.13 16.24
N TRP A 48 -5.38 -22.24 16.89
CA TRP A 48 -6.25 -23.39 17.04
C TRP A 48 -7.32 -22.95 18.02
N THR A 49 -8.46 -22.45 17.53
CA THR A 49 -9.60 -22.23 18.42
C THR A 49 -9.99 -23.58 19.01
N GLU A 50 -9.73 -23.73 20.30
CA GLU A 50 -10.33 -24.70 21.22
C GLU A 50 -11.84 -24.45 21.31
N THR A 51 -12.55 -24.66 20.21
CA THR A 51 -13.99 -24.86 20.25
C THR A 51 -14.24 -26.34 20.00
N GLU A 52 -14.66 -26.98 21.09
CA GLU A 52 -15.04 -28.40 21.25
C GLU A 52 -13.94 -29.37 21.72
N PHE A 53 -13.28 -29.05 22.85
CA PHE A 53 -12.71 -30.09 23.71
C PHE A 53 -13.73 -30.48 24.79
N ASN A 54 -14.54 -31.51 24.51
CA ASN A 54 -15.06 -32.37 25.59
C ASN A 54 -13.88 -33.19 26.12
N PHE A 55 -13.64 -33.14 27.43
CA PHE A 55 -12.48 -33.72 28.10
C PHE A 55 -12.38 -35.26 28.06
N ASP A 56 -13.27 -35.94 27.33
CA ASP A 56 -13.36 -37.41 27.28
C ASP A 56 -12.81 -38.06 25.99
N GLU A 57 -12.39 -37.31 24.96
CA GLU A 57 -11.91 -37.86 23.67
C GLU A 57 -10.40 -37.74 23.45
N ALA A 58 -9.59 -38.09 24.46
CA ALA A 58 -8.13 -38.15 24.34
C ALA A 58 -7.58 -39.36 23.54
N ILE A 59 -8.37 -39.94 22.61
CA ILE A 59 -8.01 -41.14 21.83
C ILE A 59 -8.08 -40.92 20.30
N ASP A 60 -8.21 -39.70 19.78
CA ASP A 60 -8.20 -39.46 18.32
C ASP A 60 -7.07 -38.53 17.84
N LEU A 61 -5.81 -38.95 18.08
CA LEU A 61 -4.63 -38.26 17.55
C LEU A 61 -4.61 -38.20 16.01
N ALA A 62 -5.24 -39.16 15.33
CA ALA A 62 -5.28 -39.27 13.86
C ALA A 62 -6.25 -38.26 13.20
N GLY A 63 -7.36 -37.90 13.87
CA GLY A 63 -8.29 -36.88 13.37
C GLY A 63 -7.69 -35.48 13.33
N SER A 64 -6.79 -35.18 14.28
CA SER A 64 -6.13 -33.88 14.37
C SER A 64 -5.13 -33.65 13.23
N SER A 65 -4.33 -34.65 12.84
CA SER A 65 -3.30 -34.50 11.79
C SER A 65 -3.92 -34.32 10.41
N ASP A 66 -5.00 -35.02 10.12
CA ASP A 66 -5.71 -34.90 8.85
C ASP A 66 -6.35 -33.53 8.68
N GLN A 67 -6.94 -32.99 9.76
CA GLN A 67 -7.48 -31.63 9.76
C GLN A 67 -6.39 -30.58 9.57
N ARG A 68 -5.21 -30.76 10.17
CA ARG A 68 -4.04 -29.89 9.98
C ARG A 68 -3.61 -29.84 8.52
N VAL A 69 -3.48 -31.00 7.90
CA VAL A 69 -3.09 -31.10 6.48
C VAL A 69 -4.15 -30.46 5.60
N ARG A 70 -5.44 -30.81 5.75
CA ARG A 70 -6.53 -30.24 4.94
C ARG A 70 -6.60 -28.71 5.05
N ARG A 71 -6.40 -28.16 6.25
CA ARG A 71 -6.36 -26.72 6.47
C ARG A 71 -5.18 -26.06 5.76
N ALA A 72 -3.97 -26.61 5.90
CA ALA A 72 -2.78 -26.10 5.21
C ALA A 72 -2.97 -26.10 3.69
N LEU A 73 -3.49 -27.20 3.13
CA LEU A 73 -3.80 -27.29 1.70
C LEU A 73 -4.85 -26.25 1.28
N GLY A 74 -5.92 -26.05 2.06
CA GLY A 74 -6.91 -25.02 1.79
C GLY A 74 -6.35 -23.59 1.83
N LEU A 75 -5.40 -23.30 2.71
CA LEU A 75 -4.69 -22.02 2.76
C LEU A 75 -3.77 -21.83 1.55
N ILE A 76 -3.14 -22.90 1.06
CA ILE A 76 -2.36 -22.88 -0.18
C ILE A 76 -3.29 -22.63 -1.38
N ASP A 77 -4.46 -23.23 -1.42
CA ASP A 77 -5.44 -23.03 -2.50
C ASP A 77 -5.92 -21.58 -2.57
N GLN A 78 -6.08 -20.92 -1.42
CA GLN A 78 -6.42 -19.50 -1.31
C GLN A 78 -5.24 -18.55 -1.59
N SER A 79 -4.02 -19.08 -1.71
CA SER A 79 -2.82 -18.30 -1.97
C SER A 79 -2.43 -18.37 -3.45
N ASP A 80 -1.78 -17.33 -3.98
CA ASP A 80 -1.31 -17.33 -5.38
C ASP A 80 0.09 -17.95 -5.53
N ALA A 81 0.89 -17.82 -4.47
CA ALA A 81 2.25 -18.33 -4.39
C ALA A 81 2.56 -18.91 -3.01
N ILE A 82 3.68 -19.64 -2.95
CA ILE A 82 4.31 -20.04 -1.71
C ILE A 82 5.76 -19.54 -1.65
N LEU A 83 6.21 -19.18 -0.45
CA LEU A 83 7.60 -18.94 -0.11
C LEU A 83 8.04 -20.02 0.89
N ALA A 84 8.97 -20.88 0.47
CA ALA A 84 9.46 -21.99 1.27
C ALA A 84 10.87 -21.76 1.81
N ASN A 85 11.04 -21.90 3.13
CA ASN A 85 12.35 -21.98 3.79
C ASN A 85 12.85 -23.43 3.83
N LEU A 86 14.02 -23.67 3.25
CA LEU A 86 14.68 -24.97 3.17
C LEU A 86 15.97 -25.07 4.01
N GLU A 87 16.26 -24.11 4.88
CA GLU A 87 17.38 -24.21 5.84
C GLU A 87 17.19 -25.37 6.82
N ARG A 88 15.93 -25.65 7.20
CA ARG A 88 15.52 -26.81 8.01
C ARG A 88 14.33 -27.49 7.33
N PRO A 89 14.57 -28.30 6.28
CA PRO A 89 13.51 -28.90 5.49
C PRO A 89 12.76 -29.95 6.32
N SER A 90 11.44 -29.98 6.16
CA SER A 90 10.56 -30.98 6.78
C SER A 90 9.75 -31.71 5.72
N TYR A 91 9.24 -32.91 6.04
CA TYR A 91 8.32 -33.63 5.15
C TYR A 91 7.08 -32.78 4.83
N GLY A 92 6.55 -32.03 5.81
CA GLY A 92 5.42 -31.12 5.59
C GLY A 92 5.74 -30.06 4.54
N THR A 93 6.86 -29.36 4.68
CA THR A 93 7.30 -28.34 3.71
C THR A 93 7.50 -28.92 2.32
N ALA A 94 8.07 -30.12 2.20
CA ALA A 94 8.24 -30.78 0.91
C ALA A 94 6.88 -31.12 0.25
N MET A 95 5.92 -31.61 1.04
CA MET A 95 4.57 -31.93 0.55
C MET A 95 3.77 -30.69 0.15
N GLU A 96 3.91 -29.59 0.90
CA GLU A 96 3.29 -28.30 0.57
C GLU A 96 3.87 -27.72 -0.72
N ILE A 97 5.19 -27.80 -0.92
CA ILE A 97 5.86 -27.44 -2.18
C ILE A 97 5.30 -28.24 -3.35
N PHE A 98 5.25 -29.56 -3.19
CA PHE A 98 4.78 -30.46 -4.24
C PHE A 98 3.32 -30.19 -4.60
N TYR A 99 2.46 -30.03 -3.59
CA TYR A 99 1.05 -29.71 -3.78
C TYR A 99 0.86 -28.37 -4.49
N ALA A 100 1.49 -27.30 -3.99
CA ALA A 100 1.39 -25.97 -4.57
C ALA A 100 1.82 -25.96 -6.04
N TYR A 101 2.93 -26.63 -6.38
CA TYR A 101 3.41 -26.75 -7.76
C TYR A 101 2.38 -27.46 -8.66
N ARG A 102 1.81 -28.59 -8.21
CA ARG A 102 0.81 -29.33 -9.00
C ARG A 102 -0.51 -28.59 -9.15
N SER A 103 -0.87 -27.76 -8.18
CA SER A 103 -2.03 -26.87 -8.22
C SER A 103 -1.76 -25.58 -9.03
N GLY A 104 -0.63 -25.48 -9.72
CA GLY A 104 -0.29 -24.35 -10.60
C GLY A 104 0.11 -23.08 -9.85
N LYS A 105 0.37 -23.14 -8.55
CA LYS A 105 0.84 -22.00 -7.75
C LYS A 105 2.30 -21.71 -8.05
N HIS A 106 2.70 -20.46 -7.89
CA HIS A 106 4.11 -20.09 -8.05
C HIS A 106 4.89 -20.47 -6.78
N VAL A 107 5.97 -21.25 -6.95
CA VAL A 107 6.79 -21.77 -5.86
C VAL A 107 8.16 -21.11 -5.89
N THR A 108 8.41 -20.27 -4.88
CA THR A 108 9.73 -19.70 -4.60
C THR A 108 10.32 -20.36 -3.36
N VAL A 109 11.59 -20.78 -3.45
CA VAL A 109 12.29 -21.43 -2.34
C VAL A 109 13.61 -20.73 -2.03
N PHE A 110 14.02 -20.75 -0.77
CA PHE A 110 15.37 -20.35 -0.36
C PHE A 110 16.00 -21.35 0.62
N GLY A 111 17.31 -21.54 0.52
CA GLY A 111 18.08 -22.41 1.41
C GLY A 111 19.44 -22.79 0.84
N SER A 112 20.22 -23.56 1.58
CA SER A 112 21.59 -23.91 1.19
C SER A 112 21.63 -24.75 -0.10
N SER A 113 22.53 -24.38 -1.02
CA SER A 113 22.82 -25.14 -2.23
C SER A 113 23.82 -26.28 -1.95
N PRO A 114 23.74 -27.44 -2.62
CA PRO A 114 22.79 -27.80 -3.67
C PRO A 114 21.40 -28.19 -3.14
N LEU A 115 20.37 -27.73 -3.84
CA LEU A 115 18.97 -28.09 -3.53
C LEU A 115 18.67 -29.53 -3.96
N ASN A 116 17.76 -30.18 -3.23
CA ASN A 116 17.28 -31.52 -3.58
C ASN A 116 16.64 -31.52 -4.98
N PRO A 117 16.87 -32.55 -5.83
CA PRO A 117 16.29 -32.64 -7.17
C PRO A 117 14.77 -32.51 -7.23
N TRP A 118 14.05 -33.00 -6.21
CA TRP A 118 12.59 -32.85 -6.11
C TRP A 118 12.18 -31.40 -5.93
N VAL A 119 12.86 -30.65 -5.07
CA VAL A 119 12.64 -29.21 -4.92
C VAL A 119 13.00 -28.49 -6.22
N ALA A 120 14.11 -28.85 -6.85
CA ALA A 120 14.55 -28.22 -8.10
C ALA A 120 13.55 -28.41 -9.24
N THR A 121 12.88 -29.56 -9.31
CA THR A 121 11.86 -29.86 -10.31
C THR A 121 10.48 -29.29 -9.99
N HIS A 122 10.19 -29.00 -8.71
CA HIS A 122 8.89 -28.51 -8.23
C HIS A 122 8.96 -27.08 -7.69
N SER A 123 9.91 -26.28 -8.18
CA SER A 123 10.03 -24.86 -7.89
C SER A 123 10.33 -24.06 -9.16
N GLN A 124 9.79 -22.85 -9.25
CA GLN A 124 10.08 -21.94 -10.36
C GLN A 124 11.25 -21.01 -10.04
N ALA A 125 11.45 -20.66 -8.77
CA ALA A 125 12.50 -19.75 -8.34
C ALA A 125 13.23 -20.29 -7.09
N ARG A 126 14.56 -20.15 -7.09
CA ARG A 126 15.47 -20.79 -6.14
C ARG A 126 16.58 -19.83 -5.74
N PHE A 127 16.78 -19.64 -4.44
CA PHE A 127 17.77 -18.71 -3.91
C PHE A 127 18.55 -19.32 -2.75
N ASN A 128 19.75 -18.81 -2.51
CA ASN A 128 20.55 -19.22 -1.35
C ASN A 128 20.29 -18.34 -0.12
N ASP A 129 19.47 -17.30 -0.29
CA ASP A 129 19.29 -16.22 0.67
C ASP A 129 17.84 -15.69 0.61
N ILE A 130 17.29 -15.38 1.78
CA ILE A 130 15.90 -14.90 1.90
C ILE A 130 15.72 -13.52 1.29
N ASP A 131 16.69 -12.61 1.40
CA ASP A 131 16.56 -11.27 0.82
C ASP A 131 16.46 -11.33 -0.70
N LEU A 132 17.21 -12.23 -1.34
CA LEU A 132 17.10 -12.48 -2.78
C LEU A 132 15.74 -13.08 -3.17
N ALA A 133 15.24 -14.03 -2.38
CA ALA A 133 13.92 -14.63 -2.62
C ALA A 133 12.79 -13.59 -2.48
N LEU A 134 12.84 -12.77 -1.43
CA LEU A 134 11.88 -11.69 -1.23
C LEU A 134 11.98 -10.65 -2.35
N ARG A 135 13.19 -10.23 -2.73
CA ARG A 135 13.39 -9.33 -3.88
C ARG A 135 12.84 -9.92 -5.17
N HIS A 136 13.01 -11.22 -5.39
CA HIS A 136 12.42 -11.88 -6.55
C HIS A 136 10.90 -11.87 -6.49
N ILE A 137 10.28 -12.26 -5.38
CA ILE A 137 8.83 -12.24 -5.23
C ILE A 137 8.25 -10.84 -5.42
N ILE A 138 8.90 -9.83 -4.84
CA ILE A 138 8.52 -8.42 -4.95
C ILE A 138 8.75 -7.90 -6.38
N GLY A 139 9.88 -8.25 -6.99
CA GLY A 139 10.27 -7.82 -8.34
C GLY A 139 9.56 -8.55 -9.48
N ASN A 140 9.13 -9.80 -9.25
CA ASN A 140 8.34 -10.65 -10.14
C ASN A 140 6.87 -10.68 -9.79
N GLN A 141 6.40 -9.82 -8.87
CA GLN A 141 5.07 -9.27 -9.06
C GLN A 141 5.01 -8.88 -10.55
N PRO A 142 4.06 -9.40 -11.35
CA PRO A 142 3.63 -8.57 -12.46
C PRO A 142 3.36 -7.25 -11.76
N ARG A 143 4.06 -6.17 -12.15
CA ARG A 143 3.43 -4.87 -12.01
C ARG A 143 2.08 -5.15 -12.64
N SER A 144 1.04 -5.34 -11.84
CA SER A 144 -0.31 -5.34 -12.38
C SER A 144 -0.31 -4.17 -13.32
N ALA A 145 -0.95 -4.29 -14.49
CA ALA A 145 -1.28 -3.08 -15.21
C ALA A 145 -1.82 -2.11 -14.14
N PRO A 146 -1.25 -0.89 -13.98
CA PRO A 146 -1.50 -0.02 -12.82
C PRO A 146 -2.99 0.07 -12.44
N VAL A 147 -3.82 -0.06 -13.48
CA VAL A 147 -5.26 -0.33 -13.51
C VAL A 147 -5.72 -1.51 -12.63
N ASP A 148 -5.27 -2.74 -12.88
CA ASP A 148 -5.72 -3.94 -12.16
C ASP A 148 -5.34 -3.87 -10.67
N TRP A 149 -4.14 -3.36 -10.37
CA TRP A 149 -3.72 -3.15 -8.99
C TRP A 149 -4.64 -2.14 -8.30
N ALA A 150 -4.87 -0.99 -8.94
CA ALA A 150 -5.73 0.05 -8.40
C ALA A 150 -7.16 -0.46 -8.19
N ILE A 151 -7.69 -1.25 -9.12
CA ILE A 151 -9.01 -1.89 -8.97
C ILE A 151 -9.05 -2.82 -7.76
N HIS A 152 -8.03 -3.65 -7.57
CA HIS A 152 -7.98 -4.57 -6.45
C HIS A 152 -7.86 -3.82 -5.11
N TYR A 153 -6.95 -2.85 -5.02
CA TYR A 153 -6.77 -2.04 -3.82
C TYR A 153 -8.04 -1.25 -3.48
N GLU A 154 -8.69 -0.65 -4.49
CA GLU A 154 -9.96 0.05 -4.31
C GLU A 154 -11.05 -0.87 -3.76
N ASN A 155 -11.14 -2.12 -4.25
CA ASN A 155 -12.13 -3.06 -3.73
C ASN A 155 -11.90 -3.34 -2.23
N GLN A 156 -10.65 -3.53 -1.80
CA GLN A 156 -10.32 -3.72 -0.38
C GLN A 156 -10.61 -2.48 0.46
N LEU A 157 -10.37 -1.28 -0.08
CA LEU A 157 -10.70 -0.03 0.59
C LEU A 157 -12.22 0.16 0.68
N SER A 158 -12.96 -0.29 -0.32
CA SER A 158 -14.42 -0.14 -0.39
C SER A 158 -15.19 -0.89 0.70
N GLU A 159 -14.62 -1.97 1.22
CA GLU A 159 -15.16 -2.68 2.38
C GLU A 159 -15.19 -1.80 3.64
N ARG A 160 -14.37 -0.74 3.69
CA ARG A 160 -14.14 0.10 4.86
C ARG A 160 -14.56 1.56 4.67
N TYR A 161 -15.10 1.94 3.51
CA TYR A 161 -15.41 3.35 3.19
C TYR A 161 -16.25 4.05 4.23
N GLU A 162 -17.32 3.40 4.67
CA GLU A 162 -18.30 3.95 5.60
C GLU A 162 -18.12 3.39 7.02
N GLN A 163 -17.16 2.50 7.20
CA GLN A 163 -16.88 1.89 8.50
C GLN A 163 -16.04 2.84 9.32
N MET A 164 -16.44 3.04 10.58
CA MET A 164 -15.62 3.70 11.58
C MET A 164 -14.38 2.84 11.88
N PRO A 165 -13.23 3.44 12.20
CA PRO A 165 -12.06 2.66 12.59
C PRO A 165 -12.36 1.80 13.82
N PRO A 166 -11.86 0.54 13.88
CA PRO A 166 -11.89 -0.26 15.09
C PRO A 166 -11.22 0.46 16.26
N TYR A 167 -11.56 0.05 17.49
CA TYR A 167 -11.00 0.68 18.69
C TYR A 167 -9.47 0.62 18.69
N GLY A 168 -8.82 1.78 18.76
CA GLY A 168 -7.36 1.91 18.78
C GLY A 168 -6.70 1.96 17.40
N GLU A 169 -7.44 1.78 16.31
CA GLU A 169 -6.91 1.96 14.95
C GLU A 169 -7.10 3.40 14.45
N PRO A 170 -6.12 3.95 13.69
CA PRO A 170 -6.28 5.24 13.06
C PRO A 170 -7.27 5.17 11.88
N ASP A 171 -7.93 6.29 11.61
CA ASP A 171 -8.81 6.47 10.45
C ASP A 171 -8.05 6.70 9.13
N TYR A 172 -6.71 6.71 9.19
CA TYR A 172 -5.79 6.83 8.08
C TYR A 172 -4.83 5.65 7.99
N LYS A 173 -4.15 5.52 6.85
CA LYS A 173 -3.09 4.55 6.63
C LYS A 173 -1.88 5.22 5.99
N PHE A 174 -0.73 4.99 6.60
CA PHE A 174 0.55 5.46 6.12
C PHE A 174 1.30 4.36 5.37
N PHE A 175 1.95 4.75 4.27
CA PHE A 175 2.83 3.93 3.47
C PHE A 175 4.20 4.60 3.42
N GLY A 176 5.19 3.92 4.01
CA GLY A 176 6.58 4.38 4.04
C GLY A 176 7.22 4.42 2.65
N GLY A 177 8.17 5.33 2.48
CA GLY A 177 8.97 5.52 1.29
C GLY A 177 10.33 6.12 1.65
N ASP A 178 11.14 6.39 0.64
CA ASP A 178 12.50 6.91 0.79
C ASP A 178 12.65 8.33 0.19
N LEU A 179 11.72 8.76 -0.66
CA LEU A 179 11.77 10.10 -1.26
C LEU A 179 11.21 11.15 -0.30
N PRO A 180 11.75 12.40 -0.28
CA PRO A 180 11.29 13.50 0.57
C PRO A 180 9.97 14.13 0.06
N ILE A 181 9.05 13.30 -0.41
CA ILE A 181 7.74 13.68 -0.95
C ILE A 181 6.68 12.84 -0.24
N LEU A 182 5.65 13.51 0.26
CA LEU A 182 4.46 12.88 0.83
C LEU A 182 3.27 13.08 -0.09
N VAL A 183 2.70 11.97 -0.60
CA VAL A 183 1.46 11.99 -1.37
C VAL A 183 0.28 11.76 -0.44
N ILE A 184 -0.69 12.68 -0.39
CA ILE A 184 -1.86 12.54 0.48
C ILE A 184 -3.16 12.40 -0.31
N ALA A 185 -4.07 11.57 0.18
CA ALA A 185 -5.44 11.44 -0.31
C ALA A 185 -6.42 11.42 0.87
N PRO A 186 -6.83 12.60 1.39
CA PRO A 186 -7.64 12.68 2.60
C PRO A 186 -9.06 12.14 2.42
N HIS A 187 -9.61 12.15 1.20
CA HIS A 187 -10.97 11.67 0.92
C HIS A 187 -10.99 10.33 0.16
N ALA A 188 -10.03 9.45 0.43
CA ALA A 188 -10.01 8.10 -0.14
C ALA A 188 -11.17 7.22 0.36
N THR A 189 -11.67 7.48 1.56
CA THR A 189 -12.88 6.89 2.17
C THR A 189 -13.95 7.97 2.41
N ALA A 190 -15.13 7.57 2.88
CA ALA A 190 -16.21 8.51 3.19
C ALA A 190 -15.84 9.37 4.41
N TYR A 191 -16.48 10.52 4.57
CA TYR A 191 -16.16 11.44 5.66
C TYR A 191 -17.37 12.27 6.08
N PHE A 192 -17.33 12.79 7.31
CA PHE A 192 -18.33 13.72 7.82
C PHE A 192 -17.83 15.16 7.70
N ARG A 193 -18.69 16.03 7.17
CA ARG A 193 -18.48 17.47 7.07
C ARG A 193 -19.75 18.17 7.56
N GLU A 194 -19.61 19.07 8.54
CA GLU A 194 -20.73 19.83 9.11
C GLU A 194 -21.94 18.96 9.55
N GLY A 195 -21.67 17.71 9.99
CA GLY A 195 -22.70 16.74 10.37
C GLY A 195 -23.33 15.97 9.20
N GLU A 196 -22.98 16.32 7.96
CA GLU A 196 -23.42 15.61 6.76
C GLU A 196 -22.41 14.55 6.33
N PHE A 197 -22.93 13.42 5.86
CA PHE A 197 -22.13 12.34 5.31
C PHE A 197 -21.76 12.62 3.86
N GLN A 198 -20.47 12.53 3.54
CA GLN A 198 -19.92 12.78 2.21
C GLN A 198 -19.33 11.48 1.64
N GLU A 199 -19.67 11.18 0.38
CA GLU A 199 -19.11 10.04 -0.34
C GLU A 199 -17.61 10.21 -0.58
N GLN A 200 -16.92 9.08 -0.66
CA GLN A 200 -15.50 8.99 -0.99
C GLN A 200 -15.18 9.51 -2.40
N GLU A 201 -13.99 10.07 -2.55
CA GLU A 201 -13.41 10.41 -3.84
C GLU A 201 -12.72 9.17 -4.43
N SER A 202 -13.51 8.26 -5.01
CA SER A 202 -13.04 6.93 -5.47
C SER A 202 -11.71 6.99 -6.24
N PHE A 203 -10.83 6.02 -5.98
CA PHE A 203 -9.51 5.84 -6.59
C PHE A 203 -8.48 6.92 -6.29
N THR A 204 -8.76 7.97 -5.51
CA THR A 204 -7.72 8.91 -5.04
C THR A 204 -6.72 8.21 -4.12
N GLY A 205 -7.19 7.42 -3.15
CA GLY A 205 -6.35 6.59 -2.29
C GLY A 205 -5.57 5.53 -3.07
N SER A 206 -6.25 4.81 -3.97
CA SER A 206 -5.60 3.86 -4.88
C SER A 206 -4.47 4.51 -5.67
N MET A 207 -4.69 5.71 -6.22
CA MET A 207 -3.67 6.42 -6.98
C MET A 207 -2.49 6.88 -6.11
N ALA A 208 -2.75 7.39 -4.89
CA ALA A 208 -1.71 7.78 -3.96
C ALA A 208 -0.79 6.61 -3.57
N VAL A 209 -1.37 5.45 -3.24
CA VAL A 209 -0.59 4.24 -2.89
C VAL A 209 0.13 3.67 -4.12
N LEU A 210 -0.48 3.76 -5.30
CA LEU A 210 0.17 3.36 -6.54
C LEU A 210 1.39 4.24 -6.89
N LEU A 211 1.36 5.54 -6.55
CA LEU A 211 2.52 6.42 -6.67
C LEU A 211 3.63 6.04 -5.68
N ASN A 212 3.30 5.73 -4.43
CA ASN A 212 4.24 5.17 -3.45
C ASN A 212 4.92 3.91 -4.01
N ARG A 213 4.15 2.94 -4.51
CA ARG A 213 4.70 1.69 -5.09
C ARG A 213 5.62 1.92 -6.30
N ARG A 214 5.37 2.97 -7.08
CA ARG A 214 6.09 3.23 -8.33
C ARG A 214 7.31 4.12 -8.17
N THR A 215 7.32 4.97 -7.15
CA THR A 215 8.35 5.99 -6.96
C THR A 215 9.10 5.86 -5.64
N ALA A 216 8.60 5.04 -4.71
CA ALA A 216 9.05 4.99 -3.32
C ALA A 216 8.89 6.34 -2.58
N CYS A 217 7.96 7.20 -2.97
CA CYS A 217 7.56 8.35 -2.14
C CYS A 217 6.73 7.90 -0.94
N HIS A 218 6.63 8.71 0.10
CA HIS A 218 5.67 8.45 1.18
C HIS A 218 4.23 8.63 0.68
N ALA A 219 3.28 7.89 1.24
CA ALA A 219 1.85 8.14 1.01
C ALA A 219 1.03 8.04 2.30
N LEU A 220 0.00 8.89 2.41
CA LEU A 220 -0.96 8.90 3.52
C LEU A 220 -2.38 9.02 2.95
N THR A 221 -3.21 8.02 3.21
CA THR A 221 -4.60 8.01 2.73
C THR A 221 -5.56 7.82 3.89
N SER A 222 -6.79 8.31 3.78
CA SER A 222 -7.83 7.82 4.66
C SER A 222 -8.07 6.32 4.41
N ASN A 223 -8.41 5.60 5.47
CA ASN A 223 -8.48 4.13 5.50
C ASN A 223 -9.79 3.61 6.10
N TYR A 224 -10.44 4.44 6.91
CA TYR A 224 -11.78 4.27 7.45
C TYR A 224 -12.56 5.58 7.28
N CYS A 225 -13.86 5.56 7.57
CA CYS A 225 -14.66 6.77 7.54
C CYS A 225 -14.11 7.83 8.51
N LEU A 226 -13.85 9.04 7.99
CA LEU A 226 -13.35 10.14 8.81
C LEU A 226 -14.50 10.85 9.52
N VAL A 227 -14.41 10.94 10.85
CA VAL A 227 -15.42 11.64 11.68
C VAL A 227 -15.37 13.16 11.50
N ALA A 228 -14.20 13.66 11.12
CA ALA A 228 -13.96 15.07 10.86
C ALA A 228 -13.13 15.20 9.60
N ASP A 229 -13.70 15.84 8.59
CA ASP A 229 -13.00 16.21 7.37
C ASP A 229 -11.72 17.03 7.67
N PRO A 230 -10.51 16.51 7.35
CA PRO A 230 -9.25 17.20 7.57
C PRO A 230 -9.12 18.47 6.72
N CYS A 231 -9.86 18.60 5.63
CA CYS A 231 -9.89 19.78 4.79
C CYS A 231 -10.66 20.94 5.44
N VAL A 232 -11.56 20.67 6.40
CA VAL A 232 -12.42 21.68 7.04
C VAL A 232 -12.06 21.91 8.50
N TYR A 233 -11.88 20.84 9.27
CA TYR A 233 -11.67 20.94 10.71
C TYR A 233 -10.19 21.19 11.05
N ALA A 234 -9.95 21.98 12.11
CA ALA A 234 -8.61 22.37 12.53
C ALA A 234 -7.81 21.18 13.07
N ASP A 235 -8.41 20.41 13.97
CA ASP A 235 -7.77 19.30 14.68
C ASP A 235 -8.34 17.95 14.22
N THR A 236 -7.53 17.19 13.49
CA THR A 236 -7.87 15.83 13.08
C THR A 236 -6.70 14.87 13.31
N PRO A 237 -6.95 13.57 13.55
CA PRO A 237 -5.89 12.56 13.58
C PRO A 237 -5.04 12.58 12.31
N PHE A 238 -5.68 12.81 11.16
CA PHE A 238 -5.01 12.91 9.86
C PHE A 238 -3.97 14.05 9.82
N LYS A 239 -4.29 15.26 10.30
CA LYS A 239 -3.33 16.38 10.36
C LYS A 239 -2.20 16.12 11.35
N THR A 240 -2.52 15.50 12.48
CA THR A 240 -1.51 15.08 13.47
C THR A 240 -0.52 14.12 12.82
N ALA A 241 -1.00 13.16 12.04
CA ALA A 241 -0.15 12.24 11.29
C ALA A 241 0.74 12.97 10.27
N ILE A 242 0.21 13.93 9.51
CA ILE A 242 1.02 14.75 8.59
C ILE A 242 2.12 15.48 9.34
N LYS A 243 1.82 16.10 10.49
CA LYS A 243 2.79 16.81 11.31
C LYS A 243 3.94 15.91 11.75
N ASP A 244 3.61 14.71 12.22
CA ASP A 244 4.60 13.75 12.70
C ASP A 244 5.46 13.22 11.54
N LEU A 245 4.84 12.96 10.39
CA LEU A 245 5.53 12.51 9.17
C LEU A 245 6.44 13.58 8.58
N VAL A 246 6.02 14.84 8.55
CA VAL A 246 6.86 15.94 8.07
C VAL A 246 8.09 16.11 8.97
N LYS A 247 7.91 16.01 10.29
CA LYS A 247 9.02 16.09 11.26
C LYS A 247 9.97 14.90 11.17
N ALA A 248 9.45 13.69 10.99
CA ALA A 248 10.26 12.48 10.97
C ALA A 248 10.91 12.20 9.61
N GLY A 249 10.22 12.49 8.51
CA GLY A 249 10.60 12.09 7.15
C GLY A 249 11.35 13.14 6.32
N ASN A 250 11.69 14.29 6.90
CA ASN A 250 12.31 15.42 6.17
C ASN A 250 11.58 15.73 4.84
N ILE A 251 10.26 15.84 4.92
CA ILE A 251 9.40 16.02 3.75
C ILE A 251 9.59 17.41 3.18
N GLY A 252 10.02 17.49 1.91
CA GLY A 252 10.27 18.73 1.19
C GLY A 252 9.13 19.16 0.25
N LEU A 253 8.15 18.30 0.01
CA LEU A 253 6.96 18.58 -0.80
C LEU A 253 5.79 17.66 -0.40
N ILE A 254 4.58 18.23 -0.32
CA ILE A 254 3.35 17.45 -0.23
C ILE A 254 2.58 17.55 -1.56
N LEU A 255 2.17 16.41 -2.09
CA LEU A 255 1.27 16.31 -3.25
C LEU A 255 -0.09 15.79 -2.77
N MET A 256 -1.12 16.63 -2.81
CA MET A 256 -2.48 16.24 -2.43
C MET A 256 -3.31 15.86 -3.66
N ILE A 257 -3.87 14.65 -3.64
CA ILE A 257 -4.74 14.13 -4.69
C ILE A 257 -6.19 14.16 -4.21
N LEU A 258 -7.03 14.83 -4.97
CA LEU A 258 -8.47 14.95 -4.72
C LEU A 258 -9.28 14.61 -5.98
N GLY A 259 -10.54 14.27 -5.80
CA GLY A 259 -11.54 14.16 -6.84
C GLY A 259 -12.19 15.51 -7.12
N SER A 260 -12.39 15.84 -8.39
CA SER A 260 -13.29 16.95 -8.73
C SER A 260 -14.76 16.50 -8.64
N GLY A 261 -15.64 17.42 -8.25
CA GLY A 261 -17.08 17.19 -8.19
C GLY A 261 -17.70 16.97 -9.57
N GLN A 262 -18.94 16.45 -9.59
CA GLN A 262 -19.68 16.09 -10.81
C GLN A 262 -19.77 17.23 -11.85
N GLN A 263 -19.73 18.49 -11.42
CA GLN A 263 -19.94 19.67 -12.26
C GLN A 263 -18.64 20.34 -12.75
N THR A 264 -17.47 19.90 -12.29
CA THR A 264 -16.17 20.47 -12.69
C THR A 264 -15.47 19.54 -13.67
N PRO A 265 -15.57 19.79 -14.99
CA PRO A 265 -14.86 18.98 -15.97
C PRO A 265 -13.34 19.21 -15.85
N GLY A 266 -12.58 18.13 -16.02
CA GLY A 266 -11.14 18.22 -16.27
C GLY A 266 -10.23 18.09 -15.05
N LEU A 267 -9.10 18.80 -15.12
CA LEU A 267 -8.01 18.81 -14.16
C LEU A 267 -7.90 20.21 -13.52
N GLN A 268 -7.72 20.26 -12.21
CA GLN A 268 -7.41 21.51 -11.51
C GLN A 268 -6.14 21.32 -10.71
N ILE A 269 -5.25 22.30 -10.78
CA ILE A 269 -4.00 22.32 -10.03
C ILE A 269 -3.99 23.61 -9.23
N ASP A 270 -3.58 23.48 -7.98
CA ASP A 270 -3.37 24.58 -7.06
C ASP A 270 -2.08 24.38 -6.27
N HIS A 271 -1.54 25.47 -5.75
CA HIS A 271 -0.32 25.46 -4.95
C HIS A 271 -0.42 26.45 -3.80
N CYS A 272 0.05 26.02 -2.62
CA CYS A 272 0.22 26.89 -1.47
C CYS A 272 1.51 26.57 -0.72
N GLY A 273 1.96 27.53 0.09
CA GLY A 273 3.20 27.43 0.85
C GLY A 273 4.42 27.99 0.12
N PRO A 274 5.61 27.84 0.73
CA PRO A 274 6.81 28.52 0.29
C PRO A 274 7.37 27.89 -0.99
N THR A 275 7.20 28.58 -2.12
CA THR A 275 7.99 28.33 -3.34
C THR A 275 9.26 29.17 -3.31
N ARG A 276 10.41 28.51 -3.38
CA ARG A 276 11.72 29.18 -3.55
C ARG A 276 12.05 29.31 -5.04
N ASP A 277 12.94 28.44 -5.52
CA ASP A 277 13.53 28.52 -6.87
C ASP A 277 12.94 27.49 -7.84
N TYR A 278 12.03 26.64 -7.38
CA TYR A 278 11.40 25.59 -8.18
C TYR A 278 9.89 25.70 -8.09
N ASP A 279 9.29 26.02 -9.24
CA ASP A 279 7.86 26.17 -9.40
C ASP A 279 7.21 24.79 -9.59
N PHE A 280 6.86 24.14 -8.48
CA PHE A 280 6.21 22.82 -8.50
C PHE A 280 4.86 22.86 -9.23
N GLU A 281 4.11 23.96 -9.12
CA GLU A 281 2.81 24.12 -9.77
C GLU A 281 2.97 24.09 -11.29
N GLN A 282 3.82 24.95 -11.84
CA GLN A 282 4.05 25.04 -13.27
C GLN A 282 4.63 23.72 -13.83
N ARG A 283 5.49 23.05 -13.08
CA ARG A 283 6.05 21.74 -13.47
C ARG A 283 4.97 20.67 -13.55
N LEU A 284 4.06 20.62 -12.58
CA LEU A 284 2.94 19.70 -12.61
C LEU A 284 1.98 20.04 -13.76
N ARG A 285 1.68 21.33 -13.97
CA ARG A 285 0.84 21.82 -15.08
C ARG A 285 1.39 21.40 -16.43
N LEU A 286 2.68 21.57 -16.68
CA LEU A 286 3.31 21.18 -17.93
C LEU A 286 3.20 19.66 -18.20
N LYS A 287 3.36 18.83 -17.16
CA LYS A 287 3.21 17.38 -17.29
C LYS A 287 1.77 16.97 -17.56
N LEU A 288 0.84 17.46 -16.75
CA LEU A 288 -0.57 17.12 -16.87
C LEU A 288 -1.25 17.78 -18.08
N GLY A 289 -0.67 18.85 -18.63
CA GLY A 289 -1.03 19.46 -19.91
C GLY A 289 -1.02 18.48 -21.09
N ALA A 290 -0.29 17.37 -20.97
CA ALA A 290 -0.30 16.29 -21.95
C ALA A 290 -1.60 15.46 -21.97
N LEU A 291 -2.50 15.65 -20.98
CA LEU A 291 -3.82 15.02 -20.91
C LEU A 291 -4.94 15.94 -21.37
N GLU A 292 -4.85 17.21 -21.01
CA GLU A 292 -5.83 18.26 -21.29
C GLU A 292 -5.20 19.62 -21.00
N GLU A 293 -5.65 20.65 -21.71
CA GLU A 293 -5.25 22.03 -21.43
C GLU A 293 -5.80 22.49 -20.06
N ILE A 294 -4.90 22.81 -19.15
CA ILE A 294 -5.26 23.22 -17.78
C ILE A 294 -5.30 24.74 -17.72
N ALA A 295 -6.51 25.30 -17.63
CA ALA A 295 -6.70 26.73 -17.50
C ALA A 295 -5.95 27.28 -16.25
N PRO A 296 -5.38 28.50 -16.34
CA PRO A 296 -4.80 29.16 -15.17
C PRO A 296 -5.88 29.42 -14.12
N VAL A 297 -5.52 29.29 -12.83
CA VAL A 297 -6.44 29.33 -11.65
C VAL A 297 -7.45 30.48 -11.71
N LYS A 298 -7.06 31.65 -12.23
CA LYS A 298 -7.90 32.85 -12.36
C LYS A 298 -9.19 32.66 -13.17
N LEU A 299 -9.31 31.60 -13.97
CA LEU A 299 -10.48 31.32 -14.81
C LEU A 299 -11.36 30.16 -14.30
N ALA A 300 -10.89 29.36 -13.33
CA ALA A 300 -11.51 28.08 -13.00
C ALA A 300 -12.37 28.08 -11.72
N LYS A 301 -11.99 28.83 -10.67
CA LYS A 301 -12.73 29.07 -9.42
C LYS A 301 -12.16 30.32 -8.73
N SER A 302 -12.93 31.03 -7.90
CA SER A 302 -12.37 32.09 -7.07
C SER A 302 -11.47 31.49 -5.97
N GLN A 303 -10.45 32.22 -5.52
CA GLN A 303 -9.59 31.80 -4.40
C GLN A 303 -10.43 31.41 -3.16
N GLU A 304 -11.55 32.11 -2.93
CA GLU A 304 -12.48 31.86 -1.83
C GLU A 304 -13.17 30.48 -1.89
N GLU A 305 -13.44 29.94 -3.07
CA GLU A 305 -14.01 28.60 -3.23
C GLU A 305 -12.98 27.51 -2.93
N LEU A 306 -11.72 27.78 -3.26
CA LEU A 306 -10.61 26.89 -2.96
C LEU A 306 -10.30 26.85 -1.46
N ASP A 307 -10.33 28.01 -0.82
CA ASP A 307 -10.16 28.19 0.62
C ASP A 307 -11.29 27.50 1.40
N ARG A 308 -12.51 27.42 0.82
CA ARG A 308 -13.65 26.73 1.43
C ARG A 308 -13.54 25.20 1.35
N GLU A 309 -13.00 24.67 0.25
CA GLU A 309 -12.93 23.21 0.02
C GLU A 309 -11.70 22.56 0.67
N THR A 310 -10.58 23.26 0.80
CA THR A 310 -9.30 22.70 1.32
C THR A 310 -8.51 23.62 2.23
N GLY A 311 -8.94 24.87 2.40
CA GLY A 311 -8.14 25.94 3.00
C GLY A 311 -7.57 25.62 4.38
N PRO A 312 -8.33 25.06 5.34
CA PRO A 312 -7.80 24.65 6.63
C PRO A 312 -6.68 23.61 6.61
N LEU A 313 -6.68 22.65 5.67
CA LEU A 313 -5.58 21.70 5.51
C LEU A 313 -4.39 22.32 4.77
N SER A 314 -4.70 23.04 3.69
CA SER A 314 -3.70 23.71 2.86
C SER A 314 -2.90 24.74 3.66
N ARG A 315 -3.57 25.60 4.45
CA ARG A 315 -2.93 26.58 5.34
C ARG A 315 -2.13 25.92 6.45
N PHE A 316 -2.65 24.86 7.06
CA PHE A 316 -1.90 24.10 8.07
C PHE A 316 -0.56 23.60 7.51
N ILE A 317 -0.56 23.01 6.31
CA ILE A 317 0.67 22.53 5.67
C ILE A 317 1.60 23.69 5.28
N ALA A 318 1.04 24.73 4.64
CA ALA A 318 1.81 25.84 4.11
C ALA A 318 2.39 26.77 5.18
N GLU A 319 1.60 27.12 6.20
CA GLU A 319 1.92 28.14 7.20
C GLU A 319 2.51 27.52 8.47
N GLU A 320 1.94 26.42 8.98
CA GLU A 320 2.42 25.81 10.24
C GLU A 320 3.56 24.83 10.02
N LEU A 321 3.49 24.00 8.97
CA LEU A 321 4.55 23.03 8.67
C LEU A 321 5.64 23.61 7.76
N ALA A 322 5.38 24.76 7.11
CA ALA A 322 6.29 25.43 6.18
C ALA A 322 6.77 24.53 5.02
N VAL A 323 5.90 23.63 4.55
CA VAL A 323 6.17 22.72 3.42
C VAL A 323 5.35 23.15 2.21
N PRO A 324 5.91 23.19 1.00
CA PRO A 324 5.13 23.45 -0.20
C PRO A 324 4.10 22.34 -0.44
N LEU A 325 2.89 22.73 -0.78
CA LEU A 325 1.78 21.84 -1.11
C LEU A 325 1.33 22.11 -2.54
N VAL A 326 1.30 21.06 -3.36
CA VAL A 326 0.63 21.06 -4.65
C VAL A 326 -0.60 20.18 -4.57
N THR A 327 -1.75 20.73 -4.94
CA THR A 327 -3.03 20.03 -4.98
C THR A 327 -3.39 19.73 -6.42
N VAL A 328 -3.79 18.49 -6.71
CA VAL A 328 -4.38 18.09 -7.99
C VAL A 328 -5.78 17.54 -7.77
N LYS A 329 -6.79 18.19 -8.36
CA LYS A 329 -8.17 17.70 -8.40
C LYS A 329 -8.41 17.02 -9.74
N LEU A 330 -8.79 15.76 -9.70
CA LEU A 330 -8.95 14.88 -10.86
C LEU A 330 -10.43 14.55 -11.08
N SER A 331 -10.95 14.87 -12.26
CA SER A 331 -12.25 14.36 -12.68
C SER A 331 -12.26 12.82 -12.79
N LYS A 332 -13.45 12.23 -12.65
CA LYS A 332 -13.66 10.77 -12.66
C LYS A 332 -12.96 10.07 -13.85
N ARG A 333 -12.88 10.71 -15.03
CA ARG A 333 -12.22 10.14 -16.22
C ARG A 333 -10.71 9.90 -16.09
N TYR A 334 -10.03 10.62 -15.19
CA TYR A 334 -8.58 10.45 -14.96
C TYR A 334 -8.27 9.56 -13.76
N ARG A 335 -9.23 9.36 -12.85
CA ARG A 335 -9.05 8.55 -11.64
C ARG A 335 -9.77 7.20 -11.66
N MET A 336 -10.77 6.98 -12.51
CA MET A 336 -11.52 5.72 -12.54
C MET A 336 -11.00 4.77 -13.64
N PRO A 337 -10.14 3.80 -13.31
CA PRO A 337 -9.59 2.86 -14.29
C PRO A 337 -10.66 1.96 -14.93
N ARG A 338 -11.78 1.72 -14.24
CA ARG A 338 -12.93 0.96 -14.76
C ARG A 338 -13.65 1.67 -15.90
N LEU A 339 -13.60 3.01 -15.93
CA LEU A 339 -14.20 3.82 -16.99
C LEU A 339 -13.20 4.13 -18.10
N GLN A 340 -11.97 4.47 -17.73
CA GLN A 340 -10.95 4.99 -18.65
C GLN A 340 -9.55 4.51 -18.23
N SER A 341 -9.28 3.22 -18.42
CA SER A 341 -8.02 2.56 -18.03
C SER A 341 -6.76 3.24 -18.59
N MET A 342 -6.80 3.64 -19.86
CA MET A 342 -5.69 4.32 -20.53
C MET A 342 -5.41 5.71 -19.95
N LEU A 343 -6.46 6.50 -19.70
CA LEU A 343 -6.31 7.83 -19.11
C LEU A 343 -5.84 7.74 -17.65
N PHE A 344 -6.34 6.77 -16.90
CA PHE A 344 -5.88 6.49 -15.53
C PHE A 344 -4.39 6.14 -15.49
N SER A 345 -3.95 5.21 -16.35
CA SER A 345 -2.53 4.84 -16.43
C SER A 345 -1.68 6.05 -16.77
N ARG A 346 -2.08 6.80 -17.81
CA ARG A 346 -1.31 7.97 -18.27
C ARG A 346 -1.25 9.08 -17.21
N ALA A 347 -2.35 9.36 -16.50
CA ALA A 347 -2.35 10.31 -15.39
C ALA A 347 -1.42 9.86 -14.26
N THR A 348 -1.50 8.59 -13.87
CA THR A 348 -0.62 8.01 -12.85
C THR A 348 0.85 8.06 -13.28
N ASP A 349 1.16 7.77 -14.55
CA ASP A 349 2.52 7.85 -15.10
C ASP A 349 3.07 9.27 -15.05
N LEU A 350 2.28 10.28 -15.43
CA LEU A 350 2.69 11.69 -15.40
C LEU A 350 2.89 12.20 -13.97
N LEU A 351 2.01 11.80 -13.04
CA LEU A 351 2.17 12.09 -11.61
C LEU A 351 3.43 11.42 -11.04
N ALA A 352 3.71 10.17 -11.41
CA ALA A 352 4.93 9.47 -10.98
C ALA A 352 6.20 10.17 -11.50
N GLN A 353 6.19 10.60 -12.77
CA GLN A 353 7.29 11.39 -13.34
C GLN A 353 7.46 12.74 -12.63
N PHE A 354 6.36 13.39 -12.22
CA PHE A 354 6.41 14.62 -11.42
C PHE A 354 7.07 14.39 -10.06
N VAL A 355 6.68 13.33 -9.35
CA VAL A 355 7.25 12.96 -8.05
C VAL A 355 8.76 12.69 -8.18
N LEU A 356 9.18 11.90 -9.18
CA LEU A 356 10.60 11.59 -9.37
C LEU A 356 11.45 12.82 -9.73
N GLU A 357 10.94 13.71 -10.60
CA GLU A 357 11.63 14.96 -10.95
C GLU A 357 11.76 15.89 -9.73
N SER A 358 10.65 16.07 -9.00
CA SER A 358 10.60 16.92 -7.80
C SER A 358 11.54 16.38 -6.71
N SER A 359 11.59 15.06 -6.54
CA SER A 359 12.48 14.43 -5.56
C SER A 359 13.95 14.62 -5.94
N SER A 360 14.28 14.53 -7.22
CA SER A 360 15.65 14.75 -7.70
C SER A 360 16.10 16.18 -7.39
N TYR A 361 15.23 17.17 -7.60
CA TYR A 361 15.47 18.55 -7.20
C TYR A 361 15.69 18.69 -5.69
N LEU A 362 14.78 18.15 -4.87
CA LEU A 362 14.88 18.24 -3.40
C LEU A 362 16.17 17.59 -2.86
N ASN A 363 16.56 16.43 -3.39
CA ASN A 363 17.78 15.73 -2.96
C ASN A 363 19.06 16.49 -3.34
N SER A 364 19.08 17.19 -4.48
CA SER A 364 20.23 18.01 -4.90
C SER A 364 20.52 19.23 -4.02
N ARG A 365 19.63 19.53 -3.06
CA ARG A 365 19.76 20.64 -2.11
C ARG A 365 20.09 20.18 -0.68
N LEU A 366 20.05 18.87 -0.42
CA LEU A 366 20.41 18.28 0.88
C LEU A 366 21.91 18.01 1.01
N TYR A 367 22.66 18.19 -0.08
CA TYR A 367 24.12 18.22 -0.19
C TYR A 367 24.55 19.58 -0.72
#